data_AF-A0A2D4PNM1-F1
#
_entry.id   AF-A0A2D4PNM1-F1
#
_cell.length_a   1.000
_cell.length_b   1.000
_cell.length_c   1.000
_cell.angle_alpha   90.00
_cell.angle_beta   90.00
_cell.angle_gamma   90.00
#
_symmetry.space_group_name_H-M   'P 1'
#
loop_
_entity.id
_entity.type
_entity.pdbx_description
1 polymer ?
#
loop_
_entity_poly.entity_id
_entity_poly.type
_entity_poly.pdbx_seq_one_letter_code
_entity_poly.pdbx_strand_id
1 'polypeptide(L)'
;ARILPLLSHLTSVCRIKSPYSVSTSFRRALKSRCCKETPRMEEVKMEIVGLQNDIILKSNASHANFWNLVDAQKFPLLRKTAAKIKSYFGSTYQCESVFSTRRFIKSKNRTRMTDKHLDDCLRVAISSYTPNYNRLADGMQCQASH
;
A
#
# COMPACT_ATOMS: atom_id res chain seq x y z
N ALA A 1 20.81 -14.70 -3.32
CA ALA A 1 19.84 -15.40 -4.18
C ALA A 1 18.63 -15.80 -3.32
N ARG A 2 17.36 -15.44 -3.52
CA ARG A 2 16.62 -14.74 -4.57
C ARG A 2 15.44 -14.03 -3.84
N ILE A 3 15.43 -12.69 -3.75
CA ILE A 3 14.27 -11.91 -3.26
C ILE A 3 13.42 -11.38 -4.44
N LEU A 4 13.94 -11.50 -5.66
CA LEU A 4 13.30 -11.06 -6.90
C LEU A 4 12.02 -11.79 -7.34
N PRO A 5 11.69 -13.04 -6.94
CA PRO A 5 10.46 -13.69 -7.44
C PRO A 5 9.16 -13.19 -6.80
N LEU A 6 9.20 -12.51 -5.64
CA LEU A 6 7.97 -12.13 -4.92
C LEU A 6 7.33 -10.84 -5.42
N LEU A 7 8.05 -10.06 -6.22
CA LEU A 7 7.50 -8.88 -6.89
C LEU A 7 6.63 -9.24 -8.10
N SER A 8 6.77 -10.43 -8.69
CA SER A 8 5.96 -10.84 -9.85
C SER A 8 4.57 -11.35 -9.49
N HIS A 9 4.36 -11.88 -8.28
CA HIS A 9 3.05 -12.33 -7.81
C HIS A 9 2.19 -11.20 -7.23
N LEU A 10 2.83 -10.15 -6.69
CA LEU A 10 2.17 -8.99 -6.08
C LEU A 10 1.67 -7.96 -7.10
N THR A 11 2.14 -8.02 -8.36
CA THR A 11 1.66 -7.15 -9.44
C THR A 11 0.27 -7.54 -9.96
N SER A 12 -0.24 -8.73 -9.62
CA SER A 12 -1.57 -9.18 -10.03
C SER A 12 -2.72 -8.50 -9.24
N VAL A 13 -2.47 -8.12 -7.98
CA VAL A 13 -3.49 -7.50 -7.12
C VAL A 13 -3.60 -5.98 -7.33
N CYS A 14 -2.54 -5.34 -7.83
CA CYS A 14 -2.47 -3.89 -8.05
C CYS A 14 -2.87 -3.45 -9.45
N ARG A 15 -4.06 -3.83 -9.92
CA ARG A 15 -4.65 -3.24 -11.14
C ARG A 15 -5.71 -2.19 -10.80
N ILE A 16 -5.29 -1.13 -10.09
CA ILE A 16 -5.89 0.21 -10.26
C ILE A 16 -4.87 1.05 -11.04
N LYS A 17 -4.57 0.60 -12.27
CA LYS A 17 -3.77 1.34 -13.25
C LYS A 17 -4.63 2.17 -14.20
N SER A 18 -5.95 2.25 -13.97
CA SER A 18 -6.84 2.98 -14.85
C SER A 18 -8.00 3.58 -14.07
N PRO A 19 -8.19 4.91 -14.09
CA PRO A 19 -9.37 5.59 -13.55
C PRO A 19 -10.69 5.14 -14.22
N TYR A 20 -10.62 4.38 -15.33
CA TYR A 20 -11.78 3.82 -16.03
C TYR A 20 -12.14 2.40 -15.56
N SER A 21 -11.28 1.76 -14.77
CA SER A 21 -11.59 0.54 -14.04
C SER A 21 -12.25 0.90 -12.71
N VAL A 22 -13.47 1.45 -12.76
CA VAL A 22 -14.37 1.50 -11.59
C VAL A 22 -14.88 0.07 -11.34
N SER A 23 -13.96 -0.83 -11.04
CA SER A 23 -14.26 -2.20 -10.65
C SER A 23 -15.00 -2.17 -9.32
N THR A 24 -15.86 -3.15 -9.10
CA THR A 24 -16.76 -3.40 -7.96
C THR A 24 -16.17 -3.08 -6.57
N SER A 25 -14.85 -3.07 -6.45
CA SER A 25 -14.05 -2.61 -5.30
C SER A 25 -14.24 -1.12 -4.95
N PHE A 26 -14.33 -0.19 -5.92
CA PHE A 26 -14.58 1.23 -5.67
C PHE A 26 -15.96 1.44 -5.01
N ARG A 27 -16.97 0.70 -5.50
CA ARG A 27 -18.34 0.72 -4.96
C ARG A 27 -18.44 0.11 -3.56
N ARG A 28 -17.65 -0.94 -3.25
CA ARG A 28 -17.58 -1.53 -1.91
C ARG A 28 -16.80 -0.67 -0.91
N ALA A 29 -15.70 -0.04 -1.33
CA ALA A 29 -14.89 0.83 -0.49
C ALA A 29 -15.65 2.10 -0.04
N LEU A 30 -16.55 2.62 -0.88
CA LEU A 30 -17.48 3.70 -0.50
C LEU A 30 -18.50 3.28 0.57
N LYS A 31 -18.75 1.97 0.71
CA LYS A 31 -19.74 1.42 1.65
C LYS A 31 -19.15 1.10 3.02
N SER A 32 -17.83 0.97 3.18
CA SER A 32 -17.21 0.70 4.48
C SER A 32 -17.05 1.99 5.29
N ARG A 33 -17.88 2.14 6.31
CA ARG A 33 -17.90 3.26 7.27
C ARG A 33 -16.57 3.37 8.02
N CYS A 34 -15.73 4.35 7.67
CA CYS A 34 -14.66 4.81 8.56
C CYS A 34 -14.49 6.35 8.59
N CYS A 35 -15.25 7.12 7.81
CA CYS A 35 -15.23 8.59 7.90
C CYS A 35 -16.66 9.14 7.74
N LYS A 36 -17.11 9.99 8.68
CA LYS A 36 -18.50 10.45 8.84
C LYS A 36 -19.05 11.39 7.74
N GLU A 37 -18.30 11.63 6.66
CA GLU A 37 -18.80 12.39 5.51
C GLU A 37 -18.36 11.71 4.22
N THR A 38 -19.29 10.93 3.66
CA THR A 38 -19.29 10.60 2.24
C THR A 38 -19.95 11.76 1.50
N PRO A 39 -19.30 12.36 0.49
CA PRO A 39 -19.99 13.28 -0.43
C PRO A 39 -21.25 12.59 -0.98
N ARG A 40 -22.30 13.36 -1.31
CA ARG A 40 -23.48 12.76 -1.93
C ARG A 40 -23.02 12.02 -3.19
N MET A 41 -23.45 10.77 -3.34
CA MET A 41 -23.00 9.89 -4.44
C MET A 41 -23.23 10.53 -5.81
N GLU A 42 -24.28 11.35 -5.95
CA GLU A 42 -24.60 12.06 -7.20
C GLU A 42 -23.56 13.13 -7.57
N GLU A 43 -23.00 13.84 -6.60
CA GLU A 43 -21.97 14.87 -6.85
C GLU A 43 -20.67 14.23 -7.36
N VAL A 44 -20.29 13.09 -6.76
CA VAL A 44 -19.11 12.32 -7.21
C VAL A 44 -19.34 11.74 -8.60
N LYS A 45 -20.55 11.27 -8.92
CA LYS A 45 -20.88 10.78 -10.26
C LYS A 45 -20.73 11.86 -11.33
N MET A 46 -21.15 13.10 -11.04
CA MET A 46 -20.99 14.23 -11.97
C MET A 46 -19.52 14.52 -12.27
N GLU A 47 -18.66 14.54 -11.25
CA GLU A 47 -17.22 14.70 -11.45
C GLU A 47 -16.60 13.53 -12.24
N ILE A 48 -17.06 12.30 -12.02
CA ILE A 48 -16.61 11.13 -12.79
C ILE A 48 -16.95 11.30 -14.28
N VAL A 49 -18.16 11.73 -14.61
CA VAL A 49 -18.56 12.00 -16.00
C VAL A 49 -17.67 13.09 -16.61
N GLY A 50 -17.41 14.17 -15.86
CA GLY A 50 -16.49 15.23 -16.29
C GLY A 50 -15.08 14.72 -16.57
N LEU A 51 -14.54 13.84 -15.72
CA LEU A 51 -13.23 13.23 -15.90
C LEU A 51 -13.21 12.26 -17.08
N GLN A 52 -14.29 11.51 -17.31
CA GLN A 52 -14.40 10.57 -18.43
C GLN A 52 -14.44 11.26 -19.80
N ASN A 53 -14.98 12.48 -19.84
CA ASN A 53 -15.07 13.31 -21.04
C ASN A 53 -13.79 14.11 -21.32
N ASP A 54 -12.85 14.17 -20.38
CA ASP A 54 -11.59 14.88 -20.54
C ASP A 54 -10.57 14.04 -21.32
N ILE A 55 -10.29 14.44 -22.56
CA ILE A 55 -9.46 13.69 -23.51
C ILE A 55 -8.02 13.56 -23.02
N ILE A 56 -7.48 14.59 -22.35
CA ILE A 56 -6.11 14.59 -21.84
C ILE A 56 -5.98 13.66 -20.64
N LEU A 57 -6.93 13.71 -19.72
CA LEU A 57 -6.95 12.76 -18.59
C LEU A 57 -7.15 11.33 -19.10
N LYS A 58 -7.99 11.14 -20.12
CA LYS A 58 -8.24 9.82 -20.72
C LYS A 58 -7.00 9.21 -21.36
N SER A 59 -6.21 10.00 -22.09
CA SER A 59 -4.96 9.53 -22.69
C SER A 59 -3.88 9.21 -21.65
N ASN A 60 -3.92 9.87 -20.49
CA ASN A 60 -2.96 9.68 -19.39
C ASN A 60 -3.42 8.67 -18.32
N ALA A 61 -4.52 7.96 -18.55
CA ALA A 61 -5.15 7.04 -17.60
C ALA A 61 -4.21 5.98 -17.01
N SER A 62 -3.24 5.51 -17.81
CA SER A 62 -2.28 4.46 -17.43
C SER A 62 -1.05 4.99 -16.68
N HIS A 63 -0.91 6.31 -16.57
CA HIS A 63 0.27 6.94 -15.99
C HIS A 63 0.30 6.76 -14.46
N ALA A 64 1.47 6.40 -13.90
CA ALA A 64 1.62 6.15 -12.47
C ALA A 64 1.22 7.36 -11.59
N ASN A 65 1.41 8.56 -12.13
CA ASN A 65 1.09 9.83 -11.47
C ASN A 65 -0.22 10.46 -11.96
N PHE A 66 -1.15 9.67 -12.53
CA PHE A 66 -2.42 10.15 -13.07
C PHE A 66 -3.15 11.12 -12.13
N TRP A 67 -3.25 10.79 -10.84
CA TRP A 67 -3.94 11.60 -9.84
C TRP A 67 -3.30 12.98 -9.57
N ASN A 68 -2.06 13.19 -9.98
CA ASN A 68 -1.41 14.51 -9.91
C ASN A 68 -1.84 15.41 -11.08
N LEU A 69 -2.29 14.82 -12.20
CA LEU A 69 -2.80 15.54 -13.37
C LEU A 69 -4.26 15.97 -13.19
N VAL A 70 -4.98 15.33 -12.26
CA VAL A 70 -6.37 15.67 -11.95
C VAL A 70 -6.40 16.97 -11.15
N ASP A 71 -6.96 18.01 -11.77
CA ASP A 71 -7.11 19.34 -11.18
C ASP A 71 -7.97 19.29 -9.90
N ALA A 72 -7.48 19.92 -8.83
CA ALA A 72 -8.13 19.89 -7.52
C ALA A 72 -9.32 20.84 -7.37
N GLN A 73 -9.40 21.88 -8.20
CA GLN A 73 -10.54 22.80 -8.26
C GLN A 73 -11.66 22.24 -9.15
N LYS A 74 -11.30 21.57 -10.25
CA LYS A 74 -12.26 20.95 -11.18
C LYS A 74 -12.86 19.64 -10.64
N PHE A 75 -12.09 18.85 -9.88
CA PHE A 75 -12.50 17.54 -9.36
C PHE A 75 -12.23 17.34 -7.85
N PRO A 76 -12.71 18.23 -6.98
CA PRO A 76 -12.40 18.19 -5.54
C PRO A 76 -12.95 16.95 -4.84
N LEU A 77 -14.17 16.51 -5.15
CA LEU A 77 -14.79 15.36 -4.48
C LEU A 77 -14.16 14.05 -4.92
N LEU A 78 -13.80 13.96 -6.20
CA LEU A 78 -13.16 12.80 -6.79
C LEU A 78 -11.74 12.63 -6.25
N ARG A 79 -10.95 13.71 -6.11
CA ARG A 79 -9.64 13.65 -5.46
C ARG A 79 -9.73 13.22 -4.00
N LYS A 80 -10.67 13.80 -3.22
CA LYS A 80 -10.89 13.41 -1.82
C LYS A 80 -11.28 11.93 -1.71
N THR A 81 -12.13 11.46 -2.61
CA THR A 81 -12.59 10.06 -2.63
C THR A 81 -11.46 9.10 -3.04
N ALA A 82 -10.69 9.43 -4.08
CA ALA A 82 -9.54 8.66 -4.52
C ALA A 82 -8.48 8.54 -3.42
N ALA A 83 -8.20 9.63 -2.70
CA ALA A 83 -7.28 9.62 -1.57
C ALA A 83 -7.76 8.70 -0.43
N LYS A 84 -9.05 8.76 -0.07
CA LYS A 84 -9.66 7.86 0.93
C LYS A 84 -9.52 6.39 0.53
N ILE A 85 -9.87 6.07 -0.71
CA ILE A 85 -9.78 4.69 -1.22
C ILE A 85 -8.33 4.21 -1.25
N LYS A 86 -7.40 5.05 -1.72
CA LYS A 86 -5.96 4.77 -1.71
C LYS A 86 -5.46 4.48 -0.28
N SER A 87 -5.94 5.23 0.72
CA SER A 87 -5.59 5.00 2.12
C SER A 87 -6.05 3.64 2.63
N TYR A 88 -7.26 3.19 2.25
CA TYR A 88 -7.74 1.86 2.63
C TYR A 88 -6.84 0.76 2.06
N PHE A 89 -6.52 0.83 0.77
CA PHE A 89 -5.61 -0.13 0.14
C PHE A 89 -4.20 -0.10 0.74
N GLY A 90 -3.69 1.08 1.09
CA GLY A 90 -2.41 1.21 1.78
C GLY A 90 -2.40 0.49 3.13
N SER A 91 -3.46 0.70 3.94
CA SER A 91 -3.57 0.04 5.23
C SER A 91 -3.77 -1.48 5.13
N THR A 92 -4.58 -1.97 4.20
CA THR A 92 -4.80 -3.41 4.01
C THR A 92 -3.54 -4.11 3.53
N TYR A 93 -2.83 -3.52 2.55
CA TYR A 93 -1.56 -4.06 2.07
C TYR A 93 -0.52 -4.17 3.20
N GLN A 94 -0.37 -3.11 4.00
CA GLN A 94 0.57 -3.13 5.11
C GLN A 94 0.16 -4.16 6.16
N CYS A 95 -1.13 -4.26 6.50
CA CYS A 95 -1.63 -5.30 7.41
C CYS A 95 -1.34 -6.70 6.86
N GLU A 96 -1.64 -7.00 5.60
CA GLU A 96 -1.38 -8.29 4.95
C GLU A 96 0.11 -8.64 4.95
N SER A 97 0.98 -7.65 4.67
CA SER A 97 2.44 -7.78 4.76
C SER A 97 2.89 -8.12 6.18
N VAL A 98 2.37 -7.40 7.20
CA VAL A 98 2.64 -7.67 8.62
C VAL A 98 2.21 -9.09 9.00
N PHE A 99 1.00 -9.51 8.64
CA PHE A 99 0.48 -10.84 8.95
C PHE A 99 1.28 -11.95 8.29
N SER A 100 1.60 -11.80 7.02
CA SER A 100 2.39 -12.77 6.24
C SER A 100 3.80 -12.91 6.83
N THR A 101 4.45 -11.78 7.12
CA THR A 101 5.77 -11.74 7.74
C THR A 101 5.75 -12.35 9.14
N ARG A 102 4.73 -12.03 9.95
CA ARG A 102 4.53 -12.60 11.28
C ARG A 102 4.41 -14.12 11.23
N ARG A 103 3.62 -14.64 10.28
CA ARG A 103 3.45 -16.08 10.07
C ARG A 103 4.77 -16.75 9.68
N PHE A 104 5.57 -16.11 8.83
CA PHE A 104 6.88 -16.60 8.42
C PHE A 104 7.92 -16.61 9.55
N ILE A 105 7.99 -15.55 10.35
CA ILE A 105 8.92 -15.49 11.49
C ILE A 105 8.52 -16.55 12.54
N LYS A 106 7.22 -16.68 12.87
CA LYS A 106 6.73 -17.69 13.82
C LYS A 106 6.92 -19.12 13.32
N SER A 107 6.80 -19.39 12.02
CA SER A 107 6.98 -20.76 11.50
C SER A 107 8.42 -21.26 11.60
N LYS A 108 9.41 -20.36 11.51
CA LYS A 108 10.83 -20.71 11.61
C LYS A 108 11.33 -20.89 13.05
N ASN A 109 10.81 -20.12 14.01
CA ASN A 109 11.35 -20.03 15.38
C ASN A 109 10.34 -20.42 16.47
N ARG A 110 9.41 -21.34 16.17
CA ARG A 110 8.15 -21.55 16.88
C ARG A 110 8.26 -21.87 18.38
N THR A 111 9.36 -22.46 18.82
CA THR A 111 9.56 -22.94 20.21
C THR A 111 10.42 -22.01 21.08
N ARG A 112 11.08 -20.99 20.51
CA ARG A 112 12.09 -20.17 21.24
C ARG A 112 11.84 -18.67 21.21
N MET A 113 10.81 -18.21 20.50
CA MET A 113 10.61 -16.79 20.22
C MET A 113 9.50 -16.19 21.10
N THR A 114 9.86 -15.24 21.97
CA THR A 114 8.88 -14.48 22.76
C THR A 114 8.20 -13.40 21.91
N ASP A 115 7.07 -12.87 22.38
CA ASP A 115 6.32 -11.83 21.65
C ASP A 115 7.14 -10.54 21.46
N LYS A 116 8.03 -10.20 22.41
CA LYS A 116 8.95 -9.06 22.28
C LYS A 116 9.90 -9.24 21.09
N HIS A 117 10.52 -10.41 20.98
CA HIS A 117 11.42 -10.72 19.88
C HIS A 117 10.70 -10.74 18.52
N LEU A 118 9.45 -11.20 18.49
CA LEU A 118 8.61 -11.18 17.29
C LEU A 118 8.31 -9.74 16.86
N ASP A 119 7.99 -8.85 17.80
CA ASP A 119 7.74 -7.44 17.52
C ASP A 119 9.00 -6.75 16.94
N ASP A 120 10.17 -6.97 17.56
CA ASP A 120 11.43 -6.44 17.08
C ASP A 120 11.76 -6.94 15.66
N CYS A 121 11.56 -8.24 15.40
CA CYS A 121 11.77 -8.81 14.07
C CYS A 121 10.78 -8.27 13.03
N LEU A 122 9.52 -8.04 13.41
CA LEU A 122 8.51 -7.43 12.52
C LEU A 122 8.86 -5.99 12.17
N ARG A 123 9.31 -5.20 13.15
CA ARG A 123 9.76 -3.82 12.93
C ARG A 123 10.89 -3.78 11.91
N VAL A 124 11.91 -4.62 12.08
CA VAL A 124 13.04 -4.68 11.14
C VAL A 124 12.57 -5.14 9.76
N ALA A 125 11.79 -6.21 9.68
CA ALA A 125 11.39 -6.82 8.40
C ALA A 125 10.47 -5.92 7.55
N ILE A 126 9.70 -5.03 8.17
CA ILE A 126 8.71 -4.18 7.49
C ILE A 126 9.25 -2.75 7.30
N SER A 127 10.29 -2.37 8.04
CA SER A 127 10.94 -1.09 7.86
C SER A 127 11.63 -0.99 6.49
N SER A 128 11.69 0.22 5.95
CA SER A 128 12.58 0.57 4.83
C SER A 128 14.03 0.82 5.27
N TYR A 129 14.31 0.69 6.56
CA TYR A 129 15.63 0.93 7.12
C TYR A 129 16.59 -0.15 6.67
N THR A 130 17.70 0.26 6.05
CA THR A 130 18.79 -0.64 5.72
C THR A 130 19.91 -0.41 6.73
N PRO A 131 20.21 -1.38 7.61
CA PRO A 131 21.31 -1.24 8.56
C PRO A 131 22.64 -1.03 7.85
N ASN A 132 23.49 -0.17 8.39
CA ASN A 132 24.87 -0.07 7.92
C ASN A 132 25.66 -1.26 8.48
N TYR A 133 25.73 -2.34 7.69
CA TYR A 133 26.36 -3.59 8.09
C TYR A 133 27.86 -3.44 8.41
N ASN A 134 28.57 -2.57 7.69
CA ASN A 134 30.01 -2.34 7.91
C ASN A 134 30.25 -1.75 9.30
N ARG A 135 29.52 -0.67 9.65
CA ARG A 135 29.62 -0.07 10.98
C ARG A 135 29.23 -1.03 12.11
N LEU A 136 28.27 -1.93 11.86
CA LEU A 136 27.88 -2.96 12.83
C LEU A 136 28.98 -4.02 13.00
N ALA A 137 29.59 -4.45 11.91
CA ALA A 137 30.69 -5.42 11.93
C ALA A 137 31.94 -4.84 12.63
N ASP A 138 32.28 -3.59 12.33
CA ASP A 138 33.45 -2.91 12.91
C ASP A 138 33.32 -2.70 14.43
N GLY A 139 32.09 -2.57 14.95
CA GLY A 139 31.82 -2.45 16.38
C GLY A 139 31.60 -3.78 17.11
N MET A 140 31.63 -4.92 16.41
CA MET A 140 31.37 -6.22 17.02
C MET A 140 32.64 -6.74 17.69
N GLN A 141 32.63 -6.83 19.01
CA GLN A 141 33.76 -7.38 19.77
C GLN A 141 33.75 -8.91 19.67
N CYS A 142 34.65 -9.46 18.86
CA CYS A 142 34.82 -10.91 18.73
C CYS A 142 35.17 -11.53 20.09
N GLN A 143 34.28 -12.34 20.63
CA GLN A 143 34.59 -13.19 21.78
C GLN A 143 35.32 -14.43 21.24
N ALA A 144 36.56 -14.63 21.66
CA ALA A 144 37.28 -15.86 21.35
C ALA A 144 36.57 -17.02 22.07
N SER A 145 36.20 -18.08 21.34
CA SER A 145 35.73 -19.31 21.97
C SER A 145 36.91 -20.01 22.64
N HIS A 146 36.70 -20.50 23.86
CA HIS A 146 37.64 -21.34 24.60
C HIS A 146 37.64 -22.79 24.08
#